data_AF-A0AAX1NDS4-F1
#
_entry.id   AF-A0AAX1NDS4-F1
#
_cell.length_a   1.000
_cell.length_b   1.000
_cell.length_c   1.000
_cell.angle_alpha   90.00
_cell.angle_beta   90.00
_cell.angle_gamma   90.00
#
_symmetry.space_group_name_H-M   'P 1'
#
loop_
_entity.id
_entity.type
_entity.pdbx_description
1 polymer ?
#
loop_
_entity_poly.entity_id
_entity_poly.type
_entity_poly.pdbx_seq_one_letter_code
_entity_poly.pdbx_strand_id
1 'polypeptide(L)' 'MEKTLMSAIHTLEKEVADTQKRIDMMISNGSSSYDTQHLKVKIRRCRCQLNELKFQNANS' A
#
# COMPACT_ATOMS: atom_id res chain seq x y z
N MET A 1 13.13 16.01 -9.73
CA MET A 1 13.26 14.59 -9.36
C MET A 1 12.67 14.32 -7.98
N GLU A 2 13.07 15.09 -6.97
CA GLU A 2 12.54 15.03 -5.59
C GLU A 2 11.01 15.15 -5.47
N LYS A 3 10.39 16.11 -6.18
CA LYS A 3 8.92 16.28 -6.21
C LYS A 3 8.18 15.07 -6.80
N THR A 4 8.82 14.33 -7.71
CA THR A 4 8.24 13.14 -8.35
C THR A 4 8.32 11.93 -7.41
N LEU A 5 9.43 11.78 -6.69
CA LEU A 5 9.65 10.70 -5.73
C LEU A 5 8.71 10.82 -4.52
N MET A 6 8.59 12.03 -3.95
CA MET A 6 7.65 12.30 -2.85
C MET A 6 6.19 12.09 -3.26
N SER A 7 5.82 12.47 -4.49
CA SER A 7 4.48 12.21 -5.03
C SER A 7 4.21 10.70 -5.19
N ALA A 8 5.20 9.93 -5.65
CA ALA A 8 5.09 8.47 -5.76
C ALA A 8 4.95 7.80 -4.39
N ILE A 9 5.72 8.23 -3.38
CA ILE A 9 5.60 7.77 -2.00
C ILE A 9 4.19 8.04 -1.48
N HIS A 10 3.68 9.28 -1.61
CA HIS A 10 2.35 9.63 -1.14
C HIS A 10 1.23 8.83 -1.82
N THR A 11 1.37 8.59 -3.14
CA THR A 11 0.42 7.78 -3.91
C THR A 11 0.36 6.34 -3.38
N LEU A 12 1.51 5.74 -3.10
CA LEU A 12 1.59 4.38 -2.55
C LEU A 12 1.07 4.30 -1.11
N GLU A 13 1.33 5.30 -0.26
CA GLU A 13 0.77 5.37 1.10
C GLU A 13 -0.76 5.40 1.06
N LYS A 14 -1.32 6.22 0.16
CA LYS A 14 -2.77 6.29 -0.06
C LYS A 14 -3.31 4.95 -0.55
N GLU A 15 -2.65 4.32 -1.52
CA GLU A 15 -3.09 3.03 -2.05
C GLU A 15 -3.09 1.92 -0.99
N VAL A 16 -2.09 1.91 -0.10
CA VAL A 16 -2.04 1.00 1.06
C VAL A 16 -3.21 1.25 2.00
N ALA A 17 -3.48 2.51 2.34
CA ALA A 17 -4.58 2.88 3.23
C ALA A 17 -5.96 2.51 2.65
N ASP A 18 -6.19 2.85 1.37
CA ASP A 18 -7.44 2.56 0.67
C ASP A 18 -7.67 1.05 0.54
N THR A 19 -6.62 0.29 0.21
CA THR A 19 -6.69 -1.17 0.11
C THR A 19 -6.96 -1.81 1.48
N GLN A 20 -6.35 -1.30 2.55
CA GLN A 20 -6.61 -1.78 3.90
C GLN A 20 -8.07 -1.53 4.31
N LYS A 21 -8.58 -0.32 4.06
CA LYS A 21 -9.97 0.03 4.32
C LYS A 21 -10.93 -0.89 3.56
N ARG A 22 -10.60 -1.24 2.31
CA ARG A 22 -11.39 -2.20 1.52
C ARG A 22 -11.39 -3.60 2.15
N ILE A 23 -10.25 -4.09 2.63
CA ILE A 23 -10.17 -5.37 3.36
C ILE A 23 -11.07 -5.33 4.59
N ASP A 24 -10.98 -4.26 5.38
CA ASP A 24 -11.74 -4.12 6.62
C ASP A 24 -13.25 -4.12 6.32
N MET A 25 -13.68 -3.39 5.29
CA MET A 25 -15.08 -3.41 4.82
C MET A 25 -15.53 -4.80 4.35
N MET A 26 -14.70 -5.51 3.61
CA MET A 26 -15.02 -6.87 3.15
C MET A 26 -15.18 -7.82 4.34
N ILE A 27 -14.28 -7.76 5.32
CA ILE A 27 -14.36 -8.56 6.56
C ILE A 27 -15.64 -8.21 7.33
N SER A 28 -15.97 -6.93 7.49
CA SER A 28 -17.22 -6.48 8.14
C SER A 28 -18.47 -6.98 7.40
N ASN A 29 -18.39 -7.17 6.08
CA ASN A 29 -19.46 -7.72 5.25
C ASN A 29 -19.46 -9.27 5.19
N GLY A 30 -18.68 -9.94 6.04
CA GLY A 30 -18.66 -11.40 6.14
C GLY A 30 -17.75 -12.12 5.15
N SER A 31 -16.89 -11.39 4.42
CA SER A 31 -15.86 -12.02 3.58
C SER A 31 -14.84 -12.75 4.44
N SER A 32 -14.35 -13.89 3.94
CA SER A 32 -13.34 -14.68 4.62
C SER A 32 -11.93 -14.07 4.47
N SER A 33 -10.98 -14.61 5.24
CA SER A 33 -9.57 -14.26 5.05
C SER A 33 -9.05 -14.67 3.66
N TYR A 34 -9.60 -15.72 3.07
CA TYR A 34 -9.24 -16.17 1.73
C TYR A 34 -9.65 -15.14 0.67
N ASP A 35 -10.88 -14.61 0.77
CA ASP A 35 -11.41 -13.60 -0.15
C ASP A 35 -10.58 -12.30 -0.16
N THR A 36 -9.99 -11.97 0.99
CA THR A 36 -9.16 -10.76 1.15
C THR A 36 -7.66 -10.99 0.94
N GLN A 37 -7.23 -12.25 0.72
CA GLN A 37 -5.81 -12.60 0.66
C GLN A 37 -5.08 -11.88 -0.48
N HIS A 38 -5.70 -11.76 -1.66
CA HIS A 38 -5.11 -11.06 -2.80
C HIS A 38 -4.86 -9.57 -2.51
N LEU A 39 -5.75 -8.91 -1.75
CA LEU A 39 -5.58 -7.53 -1.31
C LEU A 39 -4.46 -7.39 -0.27
N LYS A 40 -4.33 -8.36 0.66
CA LYS A 40 -3.21 -8.40 1.62
C LYS A 40 -1.87 -8.55 0.90
N VAL A 41 -1.80 -9.39 -0.14
CA VAL A 41 -0.62 -9.52 -1.00
C VAL A 41 -0.31 -8.21 -1.73
N LYS A 42 -1.35 -7.52 -2.23
CA LYS A 42 -1.19 -6.20 -2.86
C LYS A 42 -0.59 -5.18 -1.89
N ILE A 43 -1.14 -5.06 -0.67
CA ILE A 43 -0.58 -4.18 0.38
C ILE A 43 0.88 -4.49 0.65
N ARG A 44 1.25 -5.77 0.75
CA ARG A 44 2.64 -6.17 0.99
C ARG A 44 3.55 -5.69 -0.14
N ARG A 45 3.15 -5.83 -1.40
CA ARG A 45 3.91 -5.33 -2.56
C ARG A 45 4.07 -3.82 -2.53
N CYS A 46 2.98 -3.07 -2.30
CA CYS A 46 3.03 -1.61 -2.19
C CYS A 46 3.96 -1.16 -1.06
N ARG A 47 3.95 -1.84 0.09
CA ARG A 47 4.87 -1.55 1.22
C ARG A 47 6.34 -1.81 0.88
N CYS A 48 6.65 -2.87 0.13
CA CYS A 48 8.02 -3.12 -0.34
C CYS A 48 8.51 -1.97 -1.23
N GLN A 49 7.70 -1.58 -2.22
CA GLN A 49 8.03 -0.45 -3.11
C GLN A 49 8.14 0.87 -2.34
N LEU A 50 7.27 1.09 -1.35
CA LEU A 50 7.33 2.27 -0.49
C LEU A 50 8.67 2.34 0.26
N ASN A 51 9.12 1.22 0.82
CA ASN A 51 10.38 1.16 1.55
C ASN A 51 11.58 1.43 0.63
N GLU A 52 11.56 0.89 -0.59
CA GLU A 52 12.58 1.16 -1.61
C GLU A 52 12.63 2.65 -1.96
N LEU A 53 11.48 3.28 -2.21
CA LEU A 53 11.41 4.70 -2.54
C LEU A 53 11.81 5.59 -1.36
N LYS A 54 11.40 5.25 -0.13
CA LYS A 54 11.82 5.96 1.09
C LYS A 54 13.33 5.84 1.31
N PHE A 55 13.90 4.67 1.04
CA PHE A 55 15.34 4.47 1.09
C PHE A 55 16.06 5.32 0.03
N GLN A 56 15.57 5.34 -1.21
CA GLN A 56 16.14 6.21 -2.26
C GLN A 56 16.04 7.70 -1.88
N ASN A 57 14.92 8.12 -1.29
CA ASN A 57 14.72 9.51 -0.86
C ASN A 57 15.68 9.91 0.27
N ALA A 58 15.97 9.01 1.20
CA ALA A 58 16.89 9.26 2.31
C ALA A 58 18.37 9.31 1.88
N ASN A 59 18.70 8.76 0.70
CA ASN A 59 20.04 8.71 0.14
C ASN A 59 20.21 9.59 -1.11
N SER A 60 19.22 10.44 -1.42
CA SER A 60 19.29 11.47 -2.46
C SER A 60 19.69 12.80 -1.84
#